data_AF-A0A2M7CP30-F1
#
_entry.id   AF-A0A2M7CP30-F1
#
_cell.length_a   1.000
_cell.length_b   1.000
_cell.length_c   1.000
_cell.angle_alpha   90.00
_cell.angle_beta   90.00
_cell.angle_gamma   90.00
#
_symmetry.space_group_name_H-M   'P 1'
#
loop_
_entity.id
_entity.type
_entity.pdbx_description
1 polymer ?
#
loop_
_entity_poly.entity_id
_entity_poly.type
_entity_poly.pdbx_seq_one_letter_code
_entity_poly.pdbx_strand_id
1 'polypeptide(L)'
;MRTAFQHNQYLLKRQVFALTGKFRVYDPAENLVLFSEQKMFRLREDIRVYSDESKSQELLTIQARQIIDFSAAYDVMDATTGEKVGVLRRKGLASLLRDEWEVLDASDQLRGLLFEDSVGLALLRRLLLGSLLPQNY
;
A
#
# COMPACT_ATOMS: atom_id res chain seq x y z
N MET A 1 -12.35 4.21 -18.09
CA MET A 1 -11.13 3.80 -17.36
C MET A 1 -10.45 5.05 -16.83
N ARG A 2 -10.05 5.06 -15.56
CA ARG A 2 -9.36 6.22 -14.95
C ARG A 2 -7.91 6.25 -15.44
N THR A 3 -7.42 7.43 -15.85
CA THR A 3 -6.03 7.61 -16.33
C THR A 3 -5.00 7.21 -15.28
N ALA A 4 -5.30 7.45 -14.00
CA ALA A 4 -4.43 7.14 -12.86
C ALA A 4 -3.95 5.67 -12.76
N PHE A 5 -4.61 4.72 -13.44
CA PHE A 5 -4.28 3.29 -13.39
C PHE A 5 -3.79 2.72 -14.74
N GLN A 6 -3.54 3.57 -15.74
CA GLN A 6 -3.18 3.13 -17.10
C GLN A 6 -1.67 2.99 -17.32
N HIS A 7 -0.86 3.35 -16.32
CA HIS A 7 0.59 3.30 -16.40
C HIS A 7 1.12 2.01 -15.77
N ASN A 8 2.24 1.52 -16.32
CA ASN A 8 2.97 0.36 -15.81
C ASN A 8 4.07 0.74 -14.80
N GLN A 9 4.30 2.03 -14.60
CA GLN A 9 5.33 2.58 -13.71
C GLN A 9 4.79 3.82 -13.00
N TYR A 10 5.19 3.98 -11.73
CA TYR A 10 4.80 5.10 -10.89
C TYR A 10 5.96 5.49 -9.98
N LEU A 11 6.02 6.78 -9.62
CA LEU A 11 6.95 7.29 -8.62
C LEU A 11 6.21 7.57 -7.31
N LEU A 12 6.60 6.88 -6.23
CA LEU A 12 6.08 7.10 -4.88
C LEU A 12 6.99 8.07 -4.11
N LYS A 13 6.46 9.23 -3.69
CA LYS A 13 7.13 10.17 -2.77
C LYS A 13 6.44 10.12 -1.39
N ARG A 14 7.21 9.73 -0.38
CA ARG A 14 6.79 9.74 1.04
C ARG A 14 7.38 10.95 1.75
N GLN A 15 6.55 11.72 2.45
CA GLN A 15 7.02 12.84 3.27
C GLN A 15 7.33 12.34 4.69
N VAL A 16 8.62 12.18 5.02
CA VAL A 16 9.09 11.50 6.24
C VAL A 16 9.09 12.40 7.49
N PHE A 17 9.19 13.72 7.32
CA PHE A 17 9.34 14.68 8.43
C PHE A 17 8.04 15.34 8.90
N ALA A 18 6.90 14.99 8.31
CA ALA A 18 5.61 15.50 8.77
C ALA A 18 4.98 14.53 9.77
N LEU A 19 4.35 15.06 10.82
CA LEU A 19 3.46 14.31 11.73
C LEU A 19 2.25 13.66 11.01
N THR A 20 2.17 13.79 9.67
CA THR A 20 1.15 13.24 8.78
C THR A 20 1.81 12.26 7.81
N GLY A 21 1.34 11.01 7.76
CA GLY A 21 1.80 10.01 6.80
C GLY A 21 1.27 10.30 5.39
N LYS A 22 1.89 11.26 4.68
CA LYS A 22 1.51 11.65 3.32
C LYS A 22 2.31 10.88 2.27
N PHE A 23 1.57 10.33 1.31
CA PHE A 23 2.08 9.62 0.14
C PHE A 23 1.54 10.28 -1.12
N ARG A 24 2.44 10.49 -2.09
CA ARG A 24 2.12 11.05 -3.40
C ARG A 24 2.63 10.09 -4.46
N VAL A 25 1.79 9.74 -5.40
CA VAL A 25 2.12 8.85 -6.52
C VAL A 25 2.00 9.64 -7.80
N TYR A 26 3.08 9.63 -8.58
CA TYR A 26 3.17 10.33 -9.84
C TYR A 26 3.23 9.34 -11.00
N ASP A 27 2.62 9.71 -12.11
CA ASP A 27 2.79 9.01 -13.38
C ASP A 27 4.19 9.26 -13.99
N PRO A 28 4.55 8.61 -15.10
CA PRO A 28 5.85 8.83 -15.76
C PRO A 28 6.08 10.25 -16.30
N ALA A 29 5.03 11.05 -16.44
CA ALA A 29 5.09 12.45 -16.86
C ALA A 29 5.13 13.41 -15.67
N GLU A 30 5.35 12.90 -14.45
CA GLU A 30 5.39 13.63 -13.18
C GLU A 30 4.07 14.33 -12.79
N ASN A 31 2.93 13.89 -13.33
CA ASN A 31 1.63 14.35 -12.85
C ASN A 31 1.25 13.60 -11.57
N LEU A 32 0.75 14.31 -10.56
CA LEU A 32 0.18 13.68 -9.37
C LEU A 32 -1.10 12.95 -9.78
N VAL A 33 -1.13 11.64 -9.60
CA VAL A 33 -2.27 10.80 -9.99
C VAL A 33 -2.92 10.06 -8.82
N LEU A 34 -2.19 9.85 -7.72
CA LEU A 34 -2.75 9.32 -6.47
C LEU A 34 -2.16 10.05 -5.26
N PHE A 35 -2.99 10.27 -4.25
CA PHE A 35 -2.62 10.86 -2.98
C PHE A 35 -3.23 10.08 -1.82
N SER A 36 -2.47 9.86 -0.74
CA SER A 36 -2.98 9.28 0.49
C SER A 36 -2.39 10.00 1.69
N GLU A 37 -3.23 10.30 2.68
CA GLU A 37 -2.81 10.96 3.91
C GLU A 37 -3.35 10.21 5.13
N GLN A 38 -2.45 9.60 5.89
CA GLN A 38 -2.77 8.91 7.13
C GLN A 38 -2.56 9.83 8.33
N LYS A 39 -3.57 9.89 9.21
CA LYS A 39 -3.45 10.55 10.51
C LYS A 39 -2.80 9.57 11.49
N MET A 40 -1.74 9.99 12.18
CA MET A 40 -0.91 9.15 13.08
C MET A 40 -1.63 8.53 14.30
N PHE A 41 -2.96 8.70 14.45
CA PHE A 41 -3.73 8.31 15.63
C PHE A 41 -5.05 7.59 15.33
N ARG A 42 -5.34 7.23 14.07
CA ARG A 42 -6.52 6.43 13.76
C ARG A 42 -6.18 4.95 13.93
N LEU A 43 -6.75 4.34 14.97
CA LEU A 43 -6.59 2.93 15.35
C LEU A 43 -7.24 1.92 14.36
N ARG A 44 -7.57 2.36 13.14
CA ARG A 44 -8.27 1.53 12.14
C ARG A 44 -7.58 1.73 10.80
N GLU A 45 -7.15 0.61 10.24
CA GLU A 45 -6.48 0.47 8.94
C GLU A 45 -7.47 0.71 7.79
N ASP A 46 -7.98 1.93 7.71
CA ASP A 46 -8.84 2.42 6.63
C ASP A 46 -8.05 3.46 5.84
N ILE A 47 -7.32 2.99 4.82
CA ILE A 47 -6.49 3.83 3.97
C ILE A 47 -7.34 4.30 2.80
N ARG A 48 -7.33 5.62 2.60
CA ARG A 48 -8.05 6.28 1.52
C ARG A 48 -7.04 6.77 0.48
N VAL A 49 -7.35 6.56 -0.79
CA VAL A 49 -6.55 7.03 -1.92
C VAL A 49 -7.39 7.97 -2.75
N TYR A 50 -6.87 9.17 -2.98
CA TYR A 50 -7.53 10.27 -3.68
C TYR A 50 -6.83 10.59 -5.00
N SER A 51 -7.51 11.32 -5.88
CA SER A 51 -6.94 11.86 -7.14
C SER A 51 -5.86 12.90 -6.91
N ASP A 52 -5.96 13.67 -5.84
CA ASP A 52 -5.13 14.85 -5.58
C ASP A 52 -5.06 15.18 -4.08
N GLU A 53 -4.28 16.21 -3.74
CA GLU A 53 -4.11 16.66 -2.35
C GLU A 53 -5.34 17.34 -1.74
N SER A 54 -6.24 17.88 -2.57
CA SER A 54 -7.50 18.48 -2.09
C SER A 54 -8.49 17.42 -1.60
N LYS A 55 -8.21 16.14 -1.89
CA LYS A 55 -9.07 14.99 -1.59
C LYS A 55 -10.45 15.12 -2.24
N SER A 56 -10.48 15.73 -3.43
CA SER A 56 -11.72 16.02 -4.17
C SER A 56 -12.46 14.76 -4.57
N GLN A 57 -11.72 13.73 -4.99
CA GLN A 57 -12.26 12.46 -5.45
C GLN A 57 -11.51 11.30 -4.78
N GLU A 58 -12.26 10.46 -4.06
CA GLU A 58 -11.75 9.19 -3.59
C GLU A 58 -11.78 8.16 -4.73
N LEU A 59 -10.66 7.46 -4.91
CA LEU A 59 -10.45 6.49 -5.98
C LEU A 59 -10.44 5.07 -5.44
N LEU A 60 -9.75 4.83 -4.33
CA LEU A 60 -9.67 3.53 -3.69
C LEU A 60 -9.85 3.65 -2.18
N THR A 61 -10.45 2.61 -1.61
CA THR A 61 -10.46 2.36 -0.18
C THR A 61 -9.72 1.05 0.09
N ILE A 62 -8.82 1.03 1.06
CA ILE A 62 -8.09 -0.18 1.47
C ILE A 62 -8.44 -0.46 2.92
N GLN A 63 -9.03 -1.62 3.17
CA GLN A 63 -9.59 -1.98 4.47
C GLN A 63 -9.02 -3.31 4.95
N ALA A 64 -8.62 -3.35 6.23
CA ALA A 64 -8.23 -4.61 6.84
C ALA A 64 -9.39 -5.60 6.89
N ARG A 65 -9.12 -6.82 6.45
CA ARG A 65 -10.05 -7.94 6.57
C ARG A 65 -9.99 -8.46 8.00
N GLN A 66 -11.15 -8.60 8.66
CA GLN A 66 -11.21 -9.33 9.94
C GLN A 66 -10.97 -10.82 9.66
N ILE A 67 -9.76 -11.29 9.92
CA ILE A 67 -9.41 -12.72 9.84
C ILE A 67 -9.03 -13.19 11.25
N ILE A 68 -9.40 -14.42 11.59
CA ILE A 68 -9.09 -15.11 12.86
C ILE A 68 -7.64 -15.66 12.87
N ASP A 69 -6.80 -15.29 11.90
CA ASP A 69 -5.48 -15.90 11.70
C ASP A 69 -4.34 -14.87 11.53
N PHE A 70 -3.13 -15.33 11.85
CA PHE A 70 -1.86 -14.61 12.03
C PHE A 70 -1.29 -13.87 10.80
N SER A 71 -2.07 -13.63 9.75
CA SER A 71 -1.64 -12.93 8.52
C SER A 71 -2.58 -11.77 8.17
N ALA A 72 -2.04 -10.55 8.16
CA ALA A 72 -2.76 -9.36 7.73
C ALA A 72 -3.18 -9.47 6.25
N ALA A 73 -4.43 -9.13 5.94
CA ALA A 73 -4.94 -9.03 4.59
C ALA A 73 -5.81 -7.78 4.45
N TYR A 74 -5.73 -7.14 3.29
CA TYR A 74 -6.40 -5.87 3.03
C TYR A 74 -7.18 -5.93 1.72
N ASP A 75 -8.48 -5.70 1.79
CA ASP A 75 -9.35 -5.57 0.64
C ASP A 75 -9.17 -4.20 -0.01
N VAL A 76 -8.95 -4.18 -1.32
CA VAL A 76 -8.86 -2.96 -2.13
C VAL A 76 -10.18 -2.80 -2.88
N MET A 77 -10.89 -1.71 -2.61
CA MET A 77 -12.21 -1.41 -3.14
C MET A 77 -12.14 -0.18 -4.05
N ASP A 78 -12.87 -0.18 -5.15
CA ASP A 78 -13.15 1.01 -5.95
C ASP A 78 -14.12 1.91 -5.18
N ALA A 79 -13.69 3.12 -4.83
CA ALA A 79 -14.51 3.99 -3.99
C ALA A 79 -15.73 4.59 -4.72
N THR A 80 -15.75 4.58 -6.06
CA THR A 80 -16.87 5.09 -6.86
C THR A 80 -17.92 4.01 -7.12
N THR A 81 -17.51 2.77 -7.41
CA THR A 81 -18.45 1.67 -7.70
C THR A 81 -18.77 0.82 -6.48
N GLY A 82 -17.92 0.83 -5.46
CA GLY A 82 -18.00 -0.08 -4.31
C GLY A 82 -17.57 -1.50 -4.64
N GLU A 83 -17.07 -1.76 -5.85
CA GLU A 83 -16.63 -3.08 -6.28
C GLU A 83 -15.24 -3.40 -5.71
N LYS A 84 -15.03 -4.67 -5.40
CA LYS A 84 -13.71 -5.14 -4.99
C LYS A 84 -12.78 -5.23 -6.19
N VAL A 85 -11.64 -4.56 -6.10
CA VAL A 85 -10.57 -4.62 -7.09
C VAL A 85 -9.70 -5.85 -6.85
N GLY A 86 -9.37 -6.13 -5.58
CA GLY A 86 -8.50 -7.25 -5.22
C GLY A 86 -8.12 -7.23 -3.74
N VAL A 87 -7.09 -8.00 -3.40
CA VAL A 87 -6.60 -8.15 -2.02
C VAL A 87 -5.08 -8.08 -2.00
N LEU A 88 -4.55 -7.39 -0.99
CA LEU A 88 -3.14 -7.50 -0.61
C LEU A 88 -3.06 -8.35 0.65
N ARG A 89 -2.47 -9.54 0.55
CA ARG A 89 -2.36 -10.48 1.67
C ARG A 89 -0.91 -10.71 2.04
N ARG A 90 -0.56 -10.52 3.31
CA ARG A 90 0.77 -10.86 3.81
C ARG A 90 0.91 -12.38 3.88
N LYS A 91 2.01 -12.91 3.35
CA LYS A 91 2.28 -14.35 3.40
C LYS A 91 2.87 -14.71 4.78
N GLY A 92 2.04 -15.23 5.68
CA GLY A 92 2.43 -15.63 7.06
C GLY A 92 3.60 -16.63 7.09
N LEU A 93 4.25 -16.82 8.26
CA LEU A 93 5.47 -17.61 8.57
C LEU A 93 6.70 -17.47 7.61
N ALA A 94 6.53 -17.37 6.29
CA ALA A 94 7.53 -16.94 5.32
C ALA A 94 7.97 -15.47 5.53
N SER A 95 7.07 -14.62 6.06
CA SER A 95 7.37 -13.24 6.45
C SER A 95 8.29 -13.10 7.69
N LEU A 96 8.78 -14.21 8.27
CA LEU A 96 9.70 -14.15 9.41
C LEU A 96 11.10 -13.67 9.02
N LEU A 97 11.52 -13.82 7.75
CA LEU A 97 12.86 -13.43 7.28
C LEU A 97 12.85 -12.23 6.32
N ARG A 98 11.77 -12.04 5.56
CA ARG A 98 11.59 -10.97 4.56
C ARG A 98 10.10 -10.71 4.40
N ASP A 99 9.68 -9.46 4.24
CA ASP A 99 8.27 -9.18 3.94
C ASP A 99 7.89 -9.73 2.55
N GLU A 100 6.89 -10.61 2.52
CA GLU A 100 6.30 -11.16 1.30
C GLU A 100 4.79 -10.92 1.29
N TRP A 101 4.29 -10.45 0.15
CA TRP A 101 2.88 -10.15 -0.08
C TRP A 101 2.36 -10.86 -1.32
N GLU A 102 1.10 -11.25 -1.26
CA GLU A 102 0.35 -11.82 -2.38
C GLU A 102 -0.64 -10.77 -2.87
N VAL A 103 -0.69 -10.58 -4.19
CA VAL A 103 -1.71 -9.80 -4.87
C VAL A 103 -2.76 -10.76 -5.40
N LEU A 104 -3.96 -10.65 -4.87
CA LEU A 104 -5.12 -11.42 -5.32
C LEU A 104 -6.05 -10.50 -6.11
N ASP A 105 -6.75 -11.07 -7.10
CA ASP A 105 -7.83 -10.35 -7.79
C ASP A 105 -9.13 -10.31 -6.96
N ALA A 106 -10.18 -9.73 -7.55
CA ALA A 106 -11.50 -9.62 -6.92
C ALA A 106 -12.08 -10.98 -6.47
N SER A 107 -11.71 -12.08 -7.14
CA SER A 107 -12.15 -13.45 -6.86
C SER A 107 -11.19 -14.20 -5.92
N ASP A 108 -10.27 -13.51 -5.25
CA ASP A 108 -9.23 -14.06 -4.38
C ASP A 108 -8.25 -15.02 -5.09
N GLN A 109 -8.12 -14.92 -6.42
CA GLN A 109 -7.13 -15.69 -7.17
C GLN A 109 -5.78 -14.96 -7.20
N LEU A 110 -4.70 -15.71 -6.98
CA LEU A 110 -3.33 -15.18 -7.00
C LEU A 110 -2.97 -14.62 -8.39
N ARG A 111 -2.55 -13.36 -8.42
CA ARG A 111 -2.07 -12.66 -9.63
C ARG A 111 -0.59 -12.34 -9.58
N GLY A 112 -0.02 -12.19 -8.39
CA GLY A 112 1.40 -11.88 -8.26
C GLY A 112 1.88 -11.95 -6.82
N LEU A 113 3.19 -11.86 -6.68
CA LEU A 113 3.90 -11.84 -5.42
C LEU A 113 4.77 -10.58 -5.37
N LEU A 114 4.77 -9.88 -4.23
CA LEU A 114 5.71 -8.80 -3.93
C LEU A 114 6.67 -9.29 -2.85
N PHE A 115 7.94 -8.98 -3.02
CA PHE A 115 8.99 -9.35 -2.08
C PHE A 115 9.85 -8.13 -1.83
N GLU A 116 10.28 -7.94 -0.59
CA GLU A 116 11.22 -6.86 -0.31
C GLU A 116 12.61 -7.16 -0.90
N ASP A 117 13.14 -6.23 -1.70
CA ASP A 117 14.32 -6.44 -2.57
C ASP A 117 15.59 -6.92 -1.83
N SER A 118 15.78 -6.54 -0.56
CA SER A 118 17.02 -6.84 0.14
C SER A 118 16.80 -7.42 1.54
N VAL A 119 16.96 -8.74 1.61
CA VAL A 119 17.03 -9.52 2.86
C VAL A 119 18.04 -8.92 3.86
N GLY A 120 19.16 -8.39 3.35
CA GLY A 120 20.19 -7.73 4.17
C GLY A 120 19.71 -6.43 4.85
N LEU A 121 19.00 -5.54 4.14
CA LEU A 121 18.44 -4.31 4.73
C LEU A 121 17.23 -4.60 5.62
N ALA A 122 16.48 -5.69 5.34
CA ALA A 122 15.42 -6.18 6.21
C ALA A 122 15.97 -6.63 7.58
N LEU A 123 17.06 -7.39 7.60
CA LEU A 123 17.74 -7.82 8.83
C LEU A 123 18.41 -6.63 9.56
N LEU A 124 19.05 -5.71 8.84
CA LEU A 124 19.67 -4.51 9.42
C LEU A 124 18.65 -3.63 10.16
N ARG A 125 17.47 -3.38 9.58
CA ARG A 125 16.39 -2.64 10.25
C ARG A 125 15.90 -3.32 11.52
N ARG A 126 15.82 -4.66 11.50
CA ARG A 126 15.34 -5.46 12.63
C ARG A 126 16.32 -5.46 13.81
N LEU A 127 17.62 -5.43 13.53
CA LEU A 127 18.67 -5.52 14.54
C LEU A 127 19.15 -4.14 15.04
N LEU A 128 18.99 -3.07 14.26
CA LEU A 128 19.55 -1.73 14.57
C LEU A 128 18.52 -0.63 14.88
N LEU A 129 17.26 -0.98 15.20
CA LEU A 129 16.20 -0.08 15.69
C LEU A 129 16.01 1.22 14.86
N GLY A 130 15.28 1.18 13.74
CA GLY A 130 14.71 2.44 13.22
C GLY A 130 14.02 2.42 11.85
N SER A 131 12.85 3.06 11.77
CA SER A 131 12.02 3.38 10.59
C SER A 131 12.65 4.37 9.60
N LEU A 132 13.95 4.67 9.74
CA LEU A 132 14.66 5.71 9.01
C LEU A 132 15.22 5.23 7.67
N LEU A 133 15.33 3.92 7.45
CA LEU A 133 15.76 3.36 6.18
C LEU A 133 14.57 3.22 5.21
N PRO A 134 14.66 3.74 3.98
CA PRO A 134 13.60 3.58 2.98
C PRO A 134 13.38 2.10 2.66
N GLN A 135 12.12 1.73 2.53
CA GLN A 135 11.69 0.39 2.14
C GLN A 135 11.37 0.42 0.65
N ASN A 136 12.02 -0.46 -0.11
CA ASN A 136 11.77 -0.66 -1.53
C ASN A 136 11.23 -2.10 -1.71
N TYR A 137 10.18 -2.23 -2.52
CA TYR A 137 9.51 -3.47 -2.88
C TYR A 137 9.61 -3.69 -4.39
#